data_AF-A0A702BD97-F1
#
_entry.id   AF-A0A702BD97-F1
#
_cell.length_a   1.000
_cell.length_b   1.000
_cell.length_c   1.000
_cell.angle_alpha   90.00
_cell.angle_beta   90.00
_cell.angle_gamma   90.00
#
_symmetry.space_group_name_H-M   'P 1'
#
loop_
_entity.id
_entity.type
_entity.pdbx_description
1 polymer ?
#
loop_
_entity_poly.entity_id
_entity_poly.type
_entity_poly.pdbx_seq_one_letter_code
_entity_poly.pdbx_strand_id
1 'polypeptide(L)'
;MIKIDIPDLKTQKDIVRKEAVRQACAQLKNNLQAKHIPGPTGFNYRQFDLAHLKTENEGWAPPATEVVNAWFEHFKTSFPEYKSDKKLGILLGLTGNTDRRIRSFRNGERPVPYGVWRRFLIITGRVSQEIIPVIAHIDDDV
;
A
#
# COMPACT_ATOMS: atom_id res chain seq x y z
N MET A 1 43.29 0.38 -25.07
CA MET A 1 42.75 -0.56 -24.07
C MET A 1 41.95 0.26 -23.07
N ILE A 2 40.61 0.19 -23.10
CA ILE A 2 39.77 0.92 -22.16
C ILE A 2 39.73 0.12 -20.86
N LYS A 3 40.31 0.67 -19.80
CA LYS A 3 40.27 0.09 -18.46
C LYS A 3 39.04 0.70 -17.77
N ILE A 4 37.98 -0.09 -17.61
CA ILE A 4 36.79 0.35 -16.87
C ILE A 4 37.12 0.17 -15.39
N ASP A 5 37.16 1.27 -14.66
CA ASP A 5 37.42 1.26 -13.22
C ASP A 5 36.11 0.93 -12.50
N ILE A 6 35.97 -0.32 -12.06
CA ILE A 6 34.78 -0.80 -11.36
C ILE A 6 35.03 -0.64 -9.85
N PRO A 7 34.17 0.10 -9.11
CA PRO A 7 34.31 0.25 -7.67
C PRO A 7 34.26 -1.09 -6.92
N ASP A 8 34.74 -1.12 -5.69
CA ASP A 8 34.54 -2.27 -4.81
C ASP A 8 33.04 -2.55 -4.54
N LEU A 9 32.73 -3.77 -4.09
CA LEU A 9 31.35 -4.21 -3.90
C LEU A 9 30.58 -3.37 -2.89
N LYS A 10 31.22 -2.89 -1.82
CA LYS A 10 30.60 -2.03 -0.82
C LYS A 10 30.20 -0.70 -1.45
N THR A 11 31.11 -0.08 -2.21
CA THR A 11 30.84 1.15 -2.95
C THR A 11 29.70 0.97 -3.96
N GLN A 12 29.66 -0.16 -4.68
CA GLN A 12 28.55 -0.47 -5.59
C GLN A 12 27.20 -0.59 -4.86
N LYS A 13 27.15 -1.31 -3.74
CA LYS A 13 25.93 -1.43 -2.91
C LYS A 13 25.46 -0.08 -2.39
N ASP A 14 26.38 0.78 -1.95
CA ASP A 14 26.04 2.13 -1.50
C ASP A 14 25.50 3.02 -2.61
N ILE A 15 26.01 2.88 -3.84
CA ILE A 15 25.46 3.57 -5.02
C ILE A 15 24.01 3.12 -5.25
N VAL A 16 23.74 1.81 -5.22
CA VAL A 16 22.39 1.26 -5.39
C VAL A 16 21.43 1.76 -4.30
N ARG A 17 21.87 1.75 -3.03
CA ARG A 17 21.08 2.29 -1.90
C ARG A 17 20.73 3.75 -2.10
N LYS A 18 21.72 4.59 -2.43
CA LYS A 18 21.52 6.02 -2.68
C LYS A 18 20.53 6.25 -3.81
N GLU A 19 20.63 5.48 -4.88
CA GLU A 19 19.73 5.62 -6.02
C GLU A 19 18.30 5.18 -5.67
N ALA A 20 18.13 4.06 -4.95
CA ALA A 20 16.83 3.62 -4.47
C ALA A 20 16.14 4.68 -3.59
N VAL A 21 16.90 5.35 -2.70
CA VAL A 21 16.39 6.46 -1.88
C VAL A 21 15.95 7.64 -2.75
N ARG A 22 16.74 8.03 -3.76
CA ARG A 22 16.36 9.11 -4.69
C ARG A 22 15.06 8.80 -5.43
N GLN A 23 14.93 7.58 -5.93
CA GLN A 23 13.71 7.13 -6.62
C GLN A 23 12.51 7.11 -5.68
N ALA A 24 12.67 6.65 -4.43
CA ALA A 24 11.62 6.70 -3.43
C ALA A 24 11.18 8.15 -3.12
N CYS A 25 12.13 9.08 -2.93
CA CYS A 25 11.81 10.49 -2.72
C CYS A 25 11.09 11.11 -3.92
N ALA A 26 11.49 10.76 -5.16
CA ALA A 26 10.80 11.20 -6.36
C ALA A 26 9.36 10.67 -6.41
N GLN A 27 9.15 9.39 -6.11
CA GLN A 27 7.81 8.80 -6.04
C GLN A 27 6.93 9.49 -4.98
N LEU A 28 7.47 9.75 -3.79
CA LEU A 28 6.73 10.46 -2.72
C LEU A 28 6.28 11.85 -3.18
N LYS A 29 7.14 12.59 -3.89
CA LYS A 29 6.78 13.88 -4.48
C LYS A 29 5.73 13.74 -5.58
N ASN A 30 5.85 12.74 -6.44
CA ASN A 30 4.87 12.47 -7.50
C ASN A 30 3.49 12.13 -6.93
N ASN A 31 3.42 11.44 -5.79
CA ASN A 31 2.16 11.13 -5.13
C ASN A 31 1.37 12.38 -4.71
N LEU A 32 2.02 13.53 -4.51
CA LEU A 32 1.34 14.81 -4.22
C LEU A 32 0.50 15.31 -5.40
N GLN A 33 0.78 14.81 -6.61
CA GLN A 33 0.04 15.14 -7.83
C GLN A 33 -1.15 14.19 -8.06
N ALA A 34 -1.41 13.25 -7.14
CA ALA A 34 -2.53 12.34 -7.26
C ALA A 34 -3.86 13.12 -7.30
N LYS A 35 -4.74 12.73 -8.22
CA LYS A 35 -6.04 13.37 -8.38
C LYS A 35 -6.88 13.19 -7.11
N HIS A 36 -7.52 14.27 -6.66
CA HIS A 36 -8.54 14.19 -5.62
C HIS A 36 -9.83 13.59 -6.17
N ILE A 37 -10.31 12.52 -5.55
CA ILE A 37 -11.57 11.85 -5.89
C ILE A 37 -12.43 11.86 -4.61
N PRO A 38 -13.69 12.35 -4.68
CA PRO A 38 -14.57 12.33 -3.52
C PRO A 38 -14.88 10.88 -3.12
N GLY A 39 -15.08 10.64 -1.81
CA GLY A 39 -15.40 9.30 -1.32
C GLY A 39 -16.78 8.77 -1.77
N PRO A 40 -17.10 7.50 -1.45
CA PRO A 40 -18.37 6.87 -1.81
C PRO A 40 -19.60 7.72 -1.41
N THR A 41 -20.46 8.04 -2.38
CA THR A 41 -21.71 8.78 -2.18
C THR A 41 -22.68 7.98 -1.33
N GLY A 42 -23.35 8.64 -0.38
CA GLY A 42 -24.44 8.04 0.42
C GLY A 42 -23.97 7.10 1.53
N PHE A 43 -22.67 6.95 1.78
CA PHE A 43 -22.14 6.16 2.88
C PHE A 43 -21.80 7.05 4.08
N ASN A 44 -22.41 6.80 5.24
CA ASN A 44 -22.16 7.58 6.45
C ASN A 44 -21.02 7.00 7.28
N TYR A 45 -19.78 7.42 7.01
CA TYR A 45 -18.59 6.94 7.74
C TYR A 45 -18.60 7.25 9.23
N ARG A 46 -19.34 8.27 9.67
CA ARG A 46 -19.35 8.70 11.08
C ARG A 46 -19.97 7.65 12.02
N GLN A 47 -20.64 6.65 11.47
CA GLN A 47 -21.21 5.54 12.23
C GLN A 47 -20.20 4.44 12.57
N PHE A 48 -18.99 4.50 12.00
CA PHE A 48 -17.97 3.47 12.16
C PHE A 48 -16.76 4.02 12.90
N ASP A 49 -16.13 3.16 13.70
CA ASP A 49 -14.88 3.49 14.40
C ASP A 49 -13.72 3.71 13.41
N LEU A 50 -12.78 4.58 13.79
CA LEU A 50 -11.61 4.97 13.01
C LEU A 50 -10.36 4.14 13.34
N ALA A 51 -10.42 3.15 14.24
CA ALA A 51 -9.27 2.28 14.55
C ALA A 51 -8.68 1.61 13.29
N HIS A 52 -9.48 1.36 12.26
CA HIS A 52 -9.02 0.82 10.98
C HIS A 52 -8.07 1.74 10.18
N LEU A 53 -7.93 3.01 10.56
CA LEU A 53 -7.00 3.97 9.95
C LEU A 53 -5.65 4.04 10.68
N LYS A 54 -5.58 3.50 11.89
CA LYS A 54 -4.39 3.52 12.74
C LYS A 54 -3.36 2.47 12.29
N THR A 55 -2.13 2.59 12.77
CA THR A 55 -1.12 1.53 12.69
C THR A 55 -1.37 0.46 13.76
N GLU A 56 -0.76 -0.72 13.63
CA GLU A 56 -0.86 -1.79 14.64
C GLU A 56 -0.47 -1.31 16.04
N ASN A 57 0.60 -0.51 16.14
CA ASN A 57 1.09 0.04 17.41
C ASN A 57 0.17 1.11 18.02
N GLU A 58 -0.77 1.66 17.25
CA GLU A 58 -1.73 2.69 17.70
C GLU A 58 -3.10 2.08 18.07
N GLY A 59 -3.20 0.75 18.11
CA GLY A 59 -4.45 0.05 18.41
C GLY A 59 -5.35 -0.13 17.20
N TRP A 60 -4.76 -0.52 16.06
CA TRP A 60 -5.51 -0.88 14.87
C TRP A 60 -6.53 -2.00 15.14
N ALA A 61 -7.70 -1.88 14.53
CA ALA A 61 -8.71 -2.93 14.46
C ALA A 61 -9.21 -3.06 13.00
N PRO A 62 -9.61 -4.26 12.55
CA PRO A 62 -10.11 -4.44 11.20
C PRO A 62 -11.36 -3.58 10.95
N PRO A 63 -11.51 -3.01 9.74
CA PRO A 63 -12.69 -2.24 9.39
C PRO A 63 -13.96 -3.12 9.40
N ALA A 64 -15.10 -2.50 9.69
CA ALA A 64 -16.40 -3.12 9.50
C ALA A 64 -16.62 -3.50 8.02
N THR A 65 -17.39 -4.55 7.75
CA THR A 65 -17.54 -5.09 6.39
C THR A 65 -18.18 -4.09 5.43
N GLU A 66 -19.10 -3.27 5.92
CA GLU A 66 -19.75 -2.18 5.19
C GLU A 66 -18.72 -1.13 4.73
N VAL A 67 -17.75 -0.80 5.58
CA VAL A 67 -16.64 0.11 5.25
C VAL A 67 -15.78 -0.49 4.15
N VAL A 68 -15.43 -1.78 4.28
CA VAL A 68 -14.64 -2.49 3.26
C VAL A 68 -15.36 -2.49 1.92
N ASN A 69 -16.63 -2.89 1.91
CA ASN A 69 -17.41 -2.99 0.68
C ASN A 69 -17.59 -1.64 0.01
N ALA A 70 -17.95 -0.59 0.78
CA ALA A 70 -18.13 0.75 0.25
C ALA A 70 -16.86 1.29 -0.42
N TRP A 71 -15.71 1.14 0.24
CA TRP A 71 -14.43 1.61 -0.31
C TRP A 71 -13.95 0.79 -1.50
N PHE A 72 -14.09 -0.53 -1.46
CA PHE A 72 -13.65 -1.38 -2.57
C PHE A 72 -14.52 -1.19 -3.81
N GLU A 73 -15.84 -1.05 -3.66
CA GLU A 73 -16.71 -0.75 -4.80
C GLU A 73 -16.42 0.61 -5.40
N HIS A 74 -16.33 1.65 -4.56
CA HIS A 74 -15.99 2.98 -5.04
C HIS A 74 -14.64 3.04 -5.76
N PHE A 75 -13.62 2.34 -5.25
CA PHE A 75 -12.33 2.23 -5.93
C PHE A 75 -12.47 1.56 -7.30
N LYS A 76 -13.21 0.44 -7.38
CA LYS A 76 -13.46 -0.28 -8.63
C LYS A 76 -14.23 0.56 -9.66
N THR A 77 -15.14 1.41 -9.22
CA THR A 77 -15.86 2.37 -10.08
C THR A 77 -14.95 3.50 -10.55
N SER A 78 -14.06 3.99 -9.69
CA SER A 78 -13.17 5.12 -9.99
C SER A 78 -11.98 4.74 -10.86
N PHE A 79 -11.54 3.47 -10.81
CA PHE A 79 -10.38 2.94 -11.53
C PHE A 79 -10.76 1.68 -12.32
N PRO A 80 -11.29 1.83 -13.55
CA PRO A 80 -11.80 0.72 -14.36
C PRO A 80 -10.77 -0.38 -14.66
N GLU A 81 -9.48 -0.04 -14.65
CA GLU A 81 -8.38 -0.98 -14.80
C GLU A 81 -8.36 -2.02 -13.66
N TYR A 82 -8.85 -1.68 -12.47
CA TYR A 82 -8.94 -2.55 -11.28
C TYR A 82 -10.36 -3.03 -10.96
N LYS A 83 -11.31 -2.90 -11.90
CA LYS A 83 -12.75 -3.14 -11.71
C LYS A 83 -13.20 -4.50 -11.14
N SER A 84 -12.32 -5.51 -11.04
CA SER A 84 -12.69 -6.84 -10.57
C SER A 84 -11.99 -7.19 -9.25
N ASP A 85 -12.64 -8.01 -8.43
CA ASP A 85 -12.10 -8.49 -7.17
C ASP A 85 -10.72 -9.17 -7.35
N LYS A 86 -10.53 -9.90 -8.46
CA LYS A 86 -9.23 -10.50 -8.81
C LYS A 86 -8.14 -9.43 -8.98
N LYS A 87 -8.42 -8.38 -9.76
CA LYS A 87 -7.45 -7.32 -10.06
C LYS A 87 -7.17 -6.45 -8.84
N LEU A 88 -8.20 -6.11 -8.07
CA LEU A 88 -8.05 -5.43 -6.78
C LEU A 88 -7.20 -6.27 -5.82
N GLY A 89 -7.49 -7.57 -5.71
CA GLY A 89 -6.71 -8.47 -4.85
C GLY A 89 -5.23 -8.53 -5.22
N ILE A 90 -4.91 -8.62 -6.52
CA ILE A 90 -3.53 -8.58 -7.01
C ILE A 90 -2.87 -7.23 -6.68
N LEU A 91 -3.57 -6.11 -6.91
CA LEU A 91 -3.07 -4.77 -6.58
C LEU A 91 -2.72 -4.64 -5.09
N LEU A 92 -3.52 -5.27 -4.22
CA LEU A 92 -3.32 -5.31 -2.77
C LEU A 92 -2.32 -6.38 -2.30
N GLY A 93 -1.62 -7.04 -3.23
CA GLY A 93 -0.57 -8.01 -2.91
C GLY A 93 -1.07 -9.38 -2.45
N LEU A 94 -2.34 -9.71 -2.70
CA LEU A 94 -2.85 -11.05 -2.47
C LEU A 94 -2.32 -12.01 -3.54
N THR A 95 -2.04 -13.24 -3.13
CA THR A 95 -1.68 -14.35 -4.01
C THR A 95 -2.73 -15.46 -3.95
N GLY A 96 -2.73 -16.35 -4.94
CA GLY A 96 -3.66 -17.48 -5.04
C GLY A 96 -5.08 -17.08 -5.43
N ASN A 97 -6.07 -17.53 -4.66
CA ASN A 97 -7.50 -17.32 -4.92
C ASN A 97 -7.96 -15.91 -4.48
N THR A 98 -7.43 -14.88 -5.15
CA THR A 98 -7.53 -13.47 -4.72
C THR A 98 -8.94 -12.92 -4.79
N ASP A 99 -9.74 -13.30 -5.80
CA ASP A 99 -11.12 -12.86 -5.97
C ASP A 99 -12.01 -13.39 -4.85
N ARG A 100 -11.88 -14.67 -4.49
CA ARG A 100 -12.61 -15.25 -3.36
C ARG A 100 -12.24 -14.55 -2.05
N ARG A 101 -10.96 -14.22 -1.84
CA ARG A 101 -10.51 -13.51 -0.63
C ARG A 101 -11.11 -12.11 -0.54
N ILE A 102 -11.03 -11.31 -1.60
CA ILE A 102 -11.65 -9.98 -1.63
C ILE A 102 -13.16 -10.06 -1.40
N ARG A 103 -13.84 -11.05 -2.00
CA ARG A 103 -15.27 -11.28 -1.75
C ARG A 103 -15.57 -11.61 -0.29
N SER A 104 -14.79 -12.50 0.32
CA SER A 104 -14.96 -12.89 1.73
C SER A 104 -14.80 -11.70 2.69
N PHE A 105 -13.94 -10.75 2.35
CA PHE A 105 -13.77 -9.53 3.13
C PHE A 105 -14.96 -8.58 3.00
N ARG A 106 -15.45 -8.39 1.78
CA ARG A 106 -16.58 -7.51 1.46
C ARG A 106 -17.91 -8.01 2.00
N ASN A 107 -18.04 -9.33 2.18
CA ASN A 107 -19.25 -9.96 2.72
C ASN A 107 -19.15 -10.24 4.24
N GLY A 108 -18.01 -9.94 4.86
CA GLY A 108 -17.81 -10.12 6.31
C GLY A 108 -17.55 -11.55 6.74
N GLU A 109 -17.38 -12.49 5.81
CA GLU A 109 -16.99 -13.88 6.12
C GLU A 109 -15.64 -13.95 6.83
N ARG A 110 -14.74 -12.99 6.55
CA ARG A 110 -13.43 -12.85 7.17
C ARG A 110 -13.06 -11.37 7.32
N PRO A 111 -12.40 -10.97 8.43
CA PRO A 111 -11.88 -9.62 8.55
C PRO A 111 -10.74 -9.39 7.53
N VAL A 112 -10.60 -8.14 7.08
CA VAL A 112 -9.46 -7.75 6.22
C VAL A 112 -8.18 -7.74 7.06
N PRO A 113 -7.09 -8.41 6.62
CA PRO A 113 -5.80 -8.33 7.30
C PRO A 113 -5.21 -6.92 7.26
N TYR A 114 -4.47 -6.53 8.31
CA TYR A 114 -3.82 -5.21 8.42
C TYR A 114 -3.06 -4.82 7.15
N GLY A 115 -2.11 -5.64 6.69
CA GLY A 115 -1.29 -5.30 5.51
C GLY A 115 -2.10 -5.09 4.22
N VAL A 116 -3.22 -5.80 4.05
CA VAL A 116 -4.11 -5.65 2.88
C VAL A 116 -4.84 -4.31 2.95
N TRP A 117 -5.42 -4.01 4.12
CA TRP A 117 -6.16 -2.77 4.33
C TRP A 117 -5.22 -1.56 4.31
N ARG A 118 -4.07 -1.67 4.97
CA ARG A 118 -3.07 -0.60 5.05
C ARG A 118 -2.53 -0.24 3.67
N ARG A 119 -2.22 -1.24 2.84
CA ARG A 119 -1.83 -1.01 1.45
C ARG A 119 -2.93 -0.28 0.68
N PHE A 120 -4.20 -0.67 0.85
CA PHE A 120 -5.33 0.03 0.23
C PHE A 120 -5.41 1.51 0.67
N LEU A 121 -5.26 1.79 1.97
CA LEU A 121 -5.29 3.16 2.48
C LEU A 121 -4.13 4.01 1.93
N ILE A 122 -2.92 3.43 1.82
CA ILE A 122 -1.75 4.13 1.30
C ILE A 122 -1.91 4.47 -0.18
N ILE A 123 -2.31 3.50 -1.03
CA ILE A 123 -2.46 3.76 -2.47
C ILE A 123 -3.58 4.74 -2.79
N THR A 124 -4.55 4.88 -1.89
CA THR A 124 -5.66 5.84 -2.02
C THR A 124 -5.40 7.17 -1.31
N GLY A 125 -4.21 7.36 -0.73
CA GLY A 125 -3.85 8.59 -0.02
C GLY A 125 -4.67 8.86 1.25
N ARG A 126 -5.35 7.85 1.79
CA ARG A 126 -6.17 7.96 3.02
C ARG A 126 -5.33 7.96 4.29
N VAL A 127 -4.10 7.48 4.20
CA VAL A 127 -3.08 7.52 5.26
C VAL A 127 -1.72 7.82 4.64
N SER A 128 -0.80 8.32 5.45
CA SER A 128 0.57 8.59 5.03
C SER A 128 1.32 7.31 4.66
N GLN A 129 2.28 7.44 3.74
CA GLN A 129 3.27 6.40 3.48
C GLN A 129 4.08 6.10 4.75
N GLU A 130 4.34 4.84 5.03
CA GLU A 130 5.18 4.42 6.16
C GLU A 130 6.63 4.35 5.74
N ILE A 131 7.42 5.34 6.17
CA ILE A 131 8.85 5.42 5.91
C ILE A 131 9.57 5.01 7.19
N ILE A 132 10.08 3.78 7.21
CA ILE A 132 10.80 3.23 8.36
C ILE A 132 12.24 3.76 8.35
N PRO A 133 12.73 4.38 9.45
CA PRO A 133 14.12 4.81 9.54
C PRO A 133 15.09 3.64 9.46
N VAL A 134 16.09 3.76 8.58
CA VAL A 134 17.21 2.81 8.51
C VAL A 134 18.23 3.20 9.58
N ILE A 135 18.47 2.31 10.54
CA ILE A 135 19.37 2.56 11.67
C ILE A 135 20.84 2.27 11.29
N ALA A 136 21.07 1.26 10.44
CA ALA A 136 22.40 0.90 9.94
C ALA A 136 22.29 0.20 8.57
N HIS A 137 23.30 0.37 7.72
CA HIS A 137 23.51 -0.49 6.55
C HIS A 137 24.38 -1.66 6.98
N ILE A 138 23.81 -2.86 7.03
CA ILE A 138 24.50 -4.10 7.38
C ILE A 138 24.70 -4.87 6.08
N ASP A 139 25.94 -5.27 5.83
CA ASP A 139 26.35 -6.05 4.66
C ASP A 139 26.89 -7.40 5.13
N ASP A 140 26.63 -8.46 4.34
CA ASP A 140 27.31 -9.73 4.54
C ASP A 140 28.81 -9.52 4.27
N ASP A 141 29.66 -9.96 5.21
CA ASP A 141 31.11 -10.01 5.01
C ASP A 141 31.38 -11.07 3.92
N VAL A 142 31.74 -10.63 2.71
CA VAL A 142 32.26 -11.47 1.63
C VAL A 142 33.64 -10.98 1.25
#